data_AF-A0AAU6XXP5-F1
#
_entry.id   AF-A0AAU6XXP5-F1
#
_cell.length_a   1.000
_cell.length_b   1.000
_cell.length_c   1.000
_cell.angle_alpha   90.00
_cell.angle_beta   90.00
_cell.angle_gamma   90.00
#
_symmetry.space_group_name_H-M   'P 1'
#
loop_
_entity.id
_entity.type
_entity.pdbx_description
1 polymer ?
#
loop_
_entity_poly.entity_id
_entity_poly.type
_entity_poly.pdbx_seq_one_letter_code
_entity_poly.pdbx_strand_id
1 'polypeptide(L)'
;MKTHIQEVLQLTQQHLETLRQELVTDLNSVVRGDYSLYKHHTPNDIYLIDIEIFADGYRPVVYLMDQDETQLGFKPLLASYPDGVLSGYDYDLDYDSYDLSDQEIDDFYEKQKDLFINWFIQCWAKVDNSGLTKPVYLMMHDDAESFDLRRNKWANDDEKWGLAIAKL
;
A
#
# COMPACT_ATOMS: atom_id res chain seq x y z
N MET A 1 -11.16 3.10 -27.53
CA MET A 1 -10.58 1.88 -26.92
C MET A 1 -9.32 2.22 -26.14
N LYS A 2 -8.13 2.35 -26.76
CA LYS A 2 -6.92 2.87 -26.07
C LYS A 2 -7.12 4.23 -25.38
N THR A 3 -7.96 5.10 -25.94
CA THR A 3 -8.29 6.40 -25.36
C THR A 3 -9.01 6.27 -24.01
N HIS A 4 -9.87 5.27 -23.83
CA HIS A 4 -10.68 5.15 -22.62
C HIS A 4 -9.88 4.60 -21.44
N ILE A 5 -9.07 3.56 -21.65
CA ILE A 5 -8.10 3.07 -20.66
C ILE A 5 -7.20 4.22 -20.16
N GLN A 6 -6.72 5.05 -21.08
CA GLN A 6 -5.89 6.21 -20.73
C GLN A 6 -6.68 7.30 -19.98
N GLU A 7 -7.95 7.52 -20.34
CA GLU A 7 -8.84 8.44 -19.61
C GLU A 7 -9.05 7.98 -18.17
N VAL A 8 -9.37 6.69 -17.94
CA VAL A 8 -9.55 6.14 -16.59
C VAL A 8 -8.27 6.26 -15.77
N LEU A 9 -7.12 5.85 -16.31
CA LEU A 9 -5.83 6.00 -15.61
C LEU A 9 -5.50 7.47 -15.29
N GLN A 10 -5.87 8.40 -16.18
CA GLN A 10 -5.69 9.83 -15.94
C GLN A 10 -6.60 10.36 -14.83
N LEU A 11 -7.85 9.90 -14.77
CA LEU A 11 -8.80 10.22 -13.70
C LEU A 11 -8.34 9.63 -12.37
N THR A 12 -7.88 8.38 -12.37
CA THR A 12 -7.24 7.73 -11.21
C THR A 12 -6.10 8.60 -10.69
N GLN A 13 -5.17 9.00 -11.56
CA GLN A 13 -4.04 9.83 -11.15
C GLN A 13 -4.49 11.16 -10.54
N GLN A 14 -5.43 11.86 -11.17
CA GLN A 14 -5.97 13.12 -10.65
C GLN A 14 -6.62 12.94 -9.29
N HIS A 15 -7.40 11.87 -9.12
CA HIS A 15 -8.04 11.55 -7.85
C HIS A 15 -7.01 11.28 -6.75
N LEU A 16 -6.02 10.43 -7.00
CA LEU A 16 -4.93 10.15 -6.06
C LEU A 16 -4.19 11.42 -5.63
N GLU A 17 -3.97 12.37 -6.54
CA GLU A 17 -3.38 13.67 -6.17
C GLU A 17 -4.24 14.47 -5.18
N THR A 18 -5.57 14.37 -5.25
CA THR A 18 -6.46 15.02 -4.26
C THR A 18 -6.33 14.43 -2.86
N LEU A 19 -5.98 13.14 -2.76
CA LEU A 19 -5.83 12.41 -1.49
C LEU A 19 -4.44 12.54 -0.87
N ARG A 20 -3.47 13.07 -1.62
CA ARG A 20 -2.06 13.10 -1.22
C ARG A 20 -1.85 13.70 0.18
N GLN A 21 -2.50 14.82 0.49
CA GLN A 21 -2.30 15.49 1.78
C GLN A 21 -2.89 14.68 2.95
N GLU A 22 -4.01 13.98 2.72
CA GLU A 22 -4.61 13.10 3.72
C GLU A 22 -3.69 11.90 3.99
N LEU A 23 -3.24 11.21 2.94
CA LEU A 23 -2.33 10.07 3.08
C LEU A 23 -1.02 10.46 3.79
N VAL A 24 -0.41 11.60 3.40
CA VAL A 24 0.81 12.09 4.08
C VAL A 24 0.54 12.40 5.55
N THR A 25 -0.63 12.92 5.89
CA THR A 25 -1.03 13.16 7.29
C THR A 25 -1.14 11.86 8.06
N ASP A 26 -1.82 10.87 7.50
CA ASP A 26 -1.99 9.56 8.13
C ASP A 26 -0.65 8.84 8.33
N LEU A 27 0.22 8.84 7.31
CA LEU A 27 1.56 8.25 7.40
C LEU A 27 2.42 8.96 8.46
N ASN A 28 2.34 10.29 8.56
CA ASN A 28 3.02 11.01 9.64
C ASN A 28 2.50 10.61 11.03
N SER A 29 1.21 10.28 11.18
CA SER A 29 0.67 9.79 12.45
C SER A 29 1.26 8.42 12.83
N VAL A 30 1.36 7.51 11.86
CA VAL A 30 1.96 6.18 12.04
C VAL A 30 3.43 6.32 12.45
N VAL A 31 4.20 7.14 11.74
CA VAL A 31 5.61 7.38 12.05
C VAL A 31 5.82 8.00 13.44
N ARG A 32 4.86 8.80 13.92
CA ARG A 32 4.88 9.39 15.27
C ARG A 32 4.38 8.45 16.37
N GLY A 33 4.04 7.21 16.03
CA GLY A 33 3.67 6.17 16.99
C GLY A 33 2.18 5.98 17.23
N ASP A 34 1.31 6.58 16.39
CA ASP A 34 -0.12 6.30 16.42
C ASP A 34 -0.44 4.97 15.71
N TYR A 35 0.02 3.89 16.33
CA TYR A 35 0.01 2.53 15.79
C TYR A 35 -1.32 1.80 15.94
N SER A 36 -2.26 2.30 16.75
CA SER A 36 -3.52 1.58 17.02
C SER A 36 -3.30 0.11 17.47
N LEU A 37 -2.33 -0.10 18.37
CA LEU A 37 -2.02 -1.40 18.96
C LEU A 37 -3.19 -1.95 19.78
N TYR A 38 -3.32 -3.27 19.82
CA TYR A 38 -4.23 -3.92 20.77
C TYR A 38 -3.75 -3.72 22.21
N LYS A 39 -4.69 -3.76 23.15
CA LYS A 39 -4.52 -3.31 24.56
C LYS A 39 -3.33 -3.91 25.31
N HIS A 40 -2.80 -5.05 24.89
CA HIS A 40 -1.73 -5.78 25.58
C HIS A 40 -0.36 -5.65 24.92
N HIS A 41 -0.26 -4.91 23.82
CA HIS A 41 0.99 -4.68 23.10
C HIS A 41 1.50 -3.25 23.30
N THR A 42 2.80 -3.11 23.13
CA THR A 42 3.55 -1.87 23.24
C THR A 42 4.37 -1.65 21.97
N PRO A 43 4.81 -0.41 21.68
CA PRO A 43 5.69 -0.15 20.53
C PRO A 43 6.99 -0.97 20.50
N ASN A 44 7.42 -1.50 21.65
CA ASN A 44 8.61 -2.34 21.72
C ASN A 44 8.39 -3.74 21.14
N ASP A 45 7.15 -4.23 21.14
CA ASP A 45 6.78 -5.55 20.64
C ASP A 45 6.77 -5.60 19.11
N ILE A 46 6.65 -4.43 18.45
CA ILE A 46 6.63 -4.31 17.00
C ILE A 46 7.99 -4.74 16.42
N TYR A 47 8.00 -5.74 15.57
CA TYR A 47 9.15 -6.13 14.76
C TYR A 47 9.24 -5.28 13.49
N LEU A 48 8.15 -5.22 12.73
CA LEU A 48 8.02 -4.41 11.51
C LEU A 48 6.63 -3.76 11.38
N ILE A 49 6.55 -2.75 10.52
CA ILE A 49 5.31 -2.14 10.07
C ILE A 49 5.03 -2.65 8.66
N ASP A 50 3.89 -3.29 8.46
CA ASP A 50 3.49 -3.85 7.18
C ASP A 50 2.33 -3.03 6.61
N ILE A 51 2.51 -2.46 5.43
CA ILE A 51 1.46 -1.69 4.75
C ILE A 51 0.94 -2.54 3.61
N GLU A 52 -0.32 -2.94 3.71
CA GLU A 52 -0.98 -3.75 2.70
C GLU A 52 -1.99 -2.91 1.92
N ILE A 53 -1.98 -3.09 0.61
CA ILE A 53 -2.94 -2.49 -0.31
C ILE A 53 -3.85 -3.61 -0.81
N PHE A 54 -5.11 -3.56 -0.42
CA PHE A 54 -6.07 -4.54 -0.90
C PHE A 54 -6.53 -4.18 -2.31
N ALA A 55 -6.57 -5.17 -3.21
CA ALA A 55 -6.98 -4.98 -4.60
C ALA A 55 -8.44 -4.52 -4.75
N ASP A 56 -9.29 -4.75 -3.74
CA ASP A 56 -10.65 -4.21 -3.71
C ASP A 56 -10.63 -2.70 -3.42
N GLY A 57 -10.53 -1.91 -4.50
CA GLY A 57 -10.55 -0.45 -4.42
C GLY A 57 -9.26 0.17 -3.89
N TYR A 58 -8.15 -0.57 -3.83
CA TYR A 58 -6.84 -0.06 -3.41
C TYR A 58 -6.84 0.54 -2.00
N ARG A 59 -7.51 -0.15 -1.06
CA ARG A 59 -7.58 0.26 0.35
C ARG A 59 -6.22 0.03 1.03
N PRO A 60 -5.53 1.07 1.52
CA PRO A 60 -4.27 0.92 2.24
C PRO A 60 -4.49 0.74 3.74
N VAL A 61 -3.86 -0.27 4.32
CA VAL A 61 -3.97 -0.64 5.73
C VAL A 61 -2.58 -0.83 6.32
N VAL A 62 -2.40 -0.41 7.57
CA VAL A 62 -1.19 -0.68 8.35
C VAL A 62 -1.44 -1.79 9.34
N TYR A 63 -0.63 -2.84 9.24
CA TYR A 63 -0.47 -3.90 10.22
C TYR A 63 0.83 -3.73 10.98
N LEU A 64 0.76 -3.99 12.29
CA LEU A 64 1.90 -3.94 13.18
C LEU A 64 2.22 -5.38 13.51
N MET A 65 3.39 -5.86 13.16
CA MET A 65 3.71 -7.29 13.23
C MET A 65 4.83 -7.53 14.23
N ASP A 66 4.76 -8.60 15.02
CA ASP A 66 5.92 -9.13 15.74
C ASP A 66 6.77 -10.05 14.85
N GLN A 67 7.81 -10.65 15.43
CA GLN A 67 8.74 -11.52 14.69
C GLN A 67 8.14 -12.89 14.34
N ASP A 68 7.05 -13.29 15.02
CA ASP A 68 6.35 -14.55 14.78
C ASP A 68 5.17 -14.34 13.81
N GLU A 69 5.21 -13.27 13.01
CA GLU A 69 4.18 -12.88 12.04
C GLU A 69 2.80 -12.65 12.66
N THR A 70 2.74 -12.36 13.97
CA THR A 70 1.48 -12.08 14.66
C THR A 70 1.13 -10.59 14.54
N GLN A 71 -0.12 -10.33 14.16
CA GLN A 71 -0.67 -8.99 14.14
C GLN A 71 -0.90 -8.45 15.55
N LEU A 72 -0.23 -7.35 15.87
CA LEU A 72 -0.28 -6.62 17.14
C LEU A 72 -1.23 -5.40 17.12
N GLY A 73 -1.60 -4.94 15.92
CA GLY A 73 -2.41 -3.75 15.73
C GLY A 73 -2.90 -3.60 14.30
N PHE A 74 -3.79 -2.62 14.11
CA PHE A 74 -4.45 -2.36 12.83
C PHE A 74 -4.78 -0.88 12.73
N LYS A 75 -4.41 -0.24 11.62
CA LYS A 75 -4.81 1.14 11.33
C LYS A 75 -5.16 1.30 9.85
N PRO A 76 -6.41 1.66 9.50
CA PRO A 76 -6.73 2.05 8.13
C PRO A 76 -6.07 3.39 7.81
N LEU A 77 -5.53 3.53 6.60
CA LEU A 77 -5.12 4.81 6.03
C LEU A 77 -6.25 5.31 5.12
N LEU A 78 -6.39 6.64 5.00
CA LEU A 78 -7.47 7.26 4.21
C LEU A 78 -8.85 6.77 4.68
N ALA A 79 -9.08 6.79 6.00
CA ALA A 79 -10.27 6.22 6.64
C ALA A 79 -11.60 6.81 6.15
N SER A 80 -11.56 7.96 5.45
CA SER A 80 -12.68 8.54 4.70
C SER A 80 -13.17 7.65 3.55
N TYR A 81 -12.38 6.65 3.13
CA TYR A 81 -12.63 5.71 2.03
C TYR A 81 -12.61 4.25 2.52
N PRO A 82 -13.61 3.82 3.32
CA PRO A 82 -13.62 2.49 3.95
C PRO A 82 -13.68 1.32 2.95
N ASP A 83 -14.21 1.56 1.76
CA ASP A 83 -14.34 0.58 0.68
C ASP A 83 -13.20 0.69 -0.35
N GLY A 84 -12.15 1.45 -0.05
CA GLY A 84 -11.04 1.72 -0.96
C GLY A 84 -11.23 3.01 -1.76
N VAL A 85 -10.11 3.62 -2.14
CA VAL A 85 -10.08 4.93 -2.79
C VAL A 85 -10.38 4.88 -4.30
N LEU A 86 -10.26 3.70 -4.92
CA LEU A 86 -10.57 3.47 -6.33
C LEU A 86 -11.83 2.61 -6.54
N SER A 87 -12.72 2.55 -5.55
CA SER A 87 -13.96 1.75 -5.60
C SER A 87 -15.10 2.36 -6.42
N GLY A 88 -14.93 3.60 -6.92
CA GLY A 88 -15.93 4.28 -7.74
C GLY A 88 -15.87 3.88 -9.22
N TYR A 89 -17.03 3.91 -9.89
CA TYR A 89 -17.16 3.60 -11.33
C TYR A 89 -16.24 4.43 -12.23
N ASP A 90 -15.82 5.63 -11.82
CA ASP A 90 -14.92 6.48 -12.60
C ASP A 90 -13.47 5.95 -12.67
N TYR A 91 -13.13 4.97 -11.83
CA TYR A 91 -11.79 4.41 -11.70
C TYR A 91 -11.72 2.92 -12.05
N ASP A 92 -12.87 2.29 -12.27
CA ASP A 92 -12.99 0.91 -12.72
C ASP A 92 -13.18 0.88 -14.24
N LEU A 93 -12.70 -0.18 -14.90
CA LEU A 93 -12.97 -0.37 -16.32
C LEU A 93 -14.35 -0.98 -16.50
N ASP A 94 -15.22 -0.28 -17.21
CA ASP A 94 -16.47 -0.86 -17.71
C ASP A 94 -16.18 -1.78 -18.91
N TYR A 95 -15.75 -3.01 -18.64
CA TYR A 95 -15.47 -4.01 -19.66
C TYR A 95 -16.72 -4.52 -20.39
N ASP A 96 -17.93 -4.27 -19.88
CA ASP A 96 -19.18 -4.63 -20.57
C ASP A 96 -19.53 -3.61 -21.68
N SER A 97 -19.14 -2.34 -21.49
CA SER A 97 -19.37 -1.27 -22.46
C SER A 97 -18.34 -1.19 -23.58
N TYR A 98 -17.19 -1.86 -23.44
CA TYR A 98 -16.11 -1.86 -24.43
C TYR A 98 -15.68 -3.28 -24.80
N ASP A 99 -15.47 -3.56 -26.09
CA ASP A 99 -14.95 -4.84 -26.59
C ASP A 99 -13.44 -4.97 -26.32
N LEU A 100 -13.08 -5.10 -25.03
CA LEU A 100 -11.70 -5.25 -24.56
C LEU A 100 -11.30 -6.72 -24.52
N SER A 101 -10.07 -7.00 -24.94
CA SER A 101 -9.48 -8.33 -24.74
C SER A 101 -9.02 -8.53 -23.29
N ASP A 102 -8.96 -9.79 -22.84
CA ASP A 102 -8.42 -10.15 -21.51
C ASP A 102 -7.04 -9.51 -21.27
N GLN A 103 -6.16 -9.51 -22.27
CA GLN A 103 -4.84 -8.87 -22.17
C GLN A 103 -4.92 -7.36 -21.93
N GLU A 104 -5.89 -6.66 -22.52
CA GLU A 104 -6.06 -5.22 -22.29
C GLU A 104 -6.59 -4.91 -20.90
N ILE A 105 -7.41 -5.81 -20.35
CA ILE A 105 -7.92 -5.74 -18.99
C ILE A 105 -6.76 -5.97 -18.00
N ASP A 106 -5.97 -7.02 -18.20
CA ASP A 106 -4.77 -7.31 -17.40
C ASP A 106 -3.77 -6.15 -17.45
N ASP A 107 -3.47 -5.64 -18.65
CA ASP A 107 -2.59 -4.48 -18.85
C ASP A 107 -3.08 -3.22 -18.14
N PHE A 108 -4.39 -3.05 -17.97
CA PHE A 108 -4.96 -1.92 -17.24
C PHE A 108 -4.75 -2.08 -15.73
N TYR A 109 -5.09 -3.24 -15.16
CA TYR A 109 -4.96 -3.48 -13.73
C TYR A 109 -3.51 -3.42 -13.27
N GLU A 110 -2.56 -3.91 -14.08
CA GLU A 110 -1.13 -3.74 -13.82
C GLU A 110 -0.73 -2.25 -13.82
N LYS A 111 -1.19 -1.46 -14.80
CA LYS A 111 -0.91 -0.02 -14.83
C LYS A 111 -1.56 0.73 -13.67
N GLN A 112 -2.76 0.35 -13.26
CA GLN A 112 -3.44 0.95 -12.13
C GLN A 112 -2.72 0.61 -10.81
N LYS A 113 -2.26 -0.64 -10.66
CA LYS A 113 -1.40 -1.07 -9.56
C LYS A 113 -0.11 -0.26 -9.50
N ASP A 114 0.62 -0.17 -10.60
CA ASP A 114 1.85 0.62 -10.69
C ASP A 114 1.61 2.08 -10.37
N LEU A 115 0.52 2.67 -10.87
CA LEU A 115 0.16 4.06 -10.61
C LEU A 115 -0.06 4.29 -9.11
N PHE A 116 -0.81 3.41 -8.46
CA PHE A 116 -1.09 3.51 -7.03
C PHE A 116 0.17 3.33 -6.18
N ILE A 117 0.95 2.27 -6.42
CA ILE A 117 2.18 1.97 -5.69
C ILE A 117 3.17 3.12 -5.79
N ASN A 118 3.40 3.62 -7.01
CA ASN A 118 4.31 4.75 -7.22
C ASN A 118 3.82 6.02 -6.54
N TRP A 119 2.52 6.32 -6.62
CA TRP A 119 1.93 7.46 -5.92
C TRP A 119 2.09 7.33 -4.39
N PHE A 120 1.88 6.13 -3.84
CA PHE A 120 2.05 5.86 -2.42
C PHE A 120 3.50 6.08 -1.98
N ILE A 121 4.48 5.52 -2.71
CA ILE A 121 5.92 5.70 -2.44
C ILE A 121 6.29 7.19 -2.48
N GLN A 122 5.75 7.95 -3.44
CA GLN A 122 5.96 9.40 -3.48
C GLN A 122 5.36 10.13 -2.27
N CYS A 123 4.23 9.66 -1.74
CA CYS A 123 3.66 10.20 -0.50
C CYS A 123 4.54 9.85 0.70
N TRP A 124 5.02 8.61 0.79
CA TRP A 124 5.96 8.17 1.81
C TRP A 124 7.24 9.02 1.83
N ALA A 125 7.79 9.35 0.66
CA ALA A 125 8.97 10.20 0.54
C ALA A 125 8.79 11.63 1.10
N LYS A 126 7.55 12.07 1.38
CA LYS A 126 7.25 13.36 2.03
C LYS A 126 7.11 13.26 3.55
N VAL A 127 7.17 12.06 4.12
CA VAL A 127 7.04 11.81 5.55
C VAL A 127 8.39 12.01 6.24
N ASP A 128 8.41 12.67 7.39
CA ASP A 128 9.60 12.75 8.23
C ASP A 128 9.77 11.44 9.01
N ASN A 129 10.40 10.46 8.38
CA ASN A 129 10.65 9.13 8.93
C ASN A 129 12.01 9.00 9.66
N SER A 130 12.67 10.13 9.94
CA SER A 130 14.00 10.15 10.57
C SER A 130 14.03 9.52 11.98
N GLY A 131 12.92 9.59 12.71
CA GLY A 131 12.76 8.97 14.03
C GLY A 131 12.33 7.50 14.00
N LEU A 132 12.04 6.94 12.83
CA LEU A 132 11.48 5.59 12.73
C LEU A 132 12.57 4.52 12.77
N THR A 133 12.50 3.65 13.79
CA THR A 133 13.50 2.60 14.00
C THR A 133 13.08 1.26 13.39
N LYS A 134 11.79 1.01 13.20
CA LYS A 134 11.24 -0.24 12.68
C LYS A 134 11.28 -0.28 11.14
N PRO A 135 11.54 -1.44 10.51
CA PRO A 135 11.34 -1.63 9.08
C PRO A 135 9.89 -1.30 8.68
N VAL A 136 9.71 -0.81 7.45
CA VAL A 136 8.39 -0.53 6.89
C VAL A 136 8.34 -1.12 5.50
N TYR A 137 7.32 -1.94 5.26
CA TYR A 137 7.11 -2.62 4.00
C TYR A 137 5.78 -2.18 3.39
N LEU A 138 5.72 -2.15 2.07
CA LEU A 138 4.52 -1.89 1.28
C LEU A 138 4.30 -3.06 0.33
N MET A 139 3.12 -3.65 0.32
CA MET A 139 2.78 -4.72 -0.63
C MET A 139 1.33 -4.61 -1.08
N MET A 140 1.01 -5.25 -2.20
CA MET A 140 -0.38 -5.64 -2.43
C MET A 140 -0.70 -6.82 -1.50
N HIS A 141 -1.92 -6.86 -0.99
CA HIS A 141 -2.37 -7.99 -0.18
C HIS A 141 -2.18 -9.32 -0.95
N ASP A 142 -1.64 -10.34 -0.27
CA ASP A 142 -1.30 -11.66 -0.81
C ASP A 142 -0.20 -11.71 -1.90
N ASP A 143 0.46 -10.60 -2.25
CA ASP A 143 1.62 -10.63 -3.15
C ASP A 143 2.85 -11.28 -2.47
N ALA A 144 3.71 -11.93 -3.27
CA ALA A 144 4.92 -12.60 -2.79
C ALA A 144 6.12 -11.66 -2.52
N GLU A 145 6.01 -10.38 -2.89
CA GLU A 145 7.08 -9.40 -2.73
C GLU A 145 6.55 -8.14 -2.02
N SER A 146 7.41 -7.58 -1.18
CA SER A 146 7.16 -6.34 -0.46
C SER A 146 8.22 -5.30 -0.82
N PHE A 147 7.81 -4.05 -0.97
CA PHE A 147 8.72 -2.93 -1.15
C PHE A 147 9.20 -2.41 0.21
N ASP A 148 10.51 -2.51 0.48
CA ASP A 148 11.16 -1.92 1.65
C ASP A 148 11.19 -0.39 1.48
N LEU A 149 10.26 0.29 2.15
CA LEU A 149 10.07 1.75 2.06
C LEU A 149 11.24 2.54 2.68
N ARG A 150 12.12 1.90 3.46
CA ARG A 150 13.30 2.55 4.04
C ARG A 150 14.52 2.42 3.13
N ARG A 151 14.69 1.27 2.48
CA ARG A 151 15.81 0.99 1.59
C ARG A 151 15.50 1.26 0.11
N ASN A 152 14.24 1.53 -0.22
CA ASN A 152 13.77 1.79 -1.57
C ASN A 152 14.11 0.65 -2.55
N LYS A 153 13.79 -0.59 -2.15
CA LYS A 153 14.01 -1.81 -2.93
C LYS A 153 12.91 -2.83 -2.68
N TRP A 154 12.65 -3.70 -3.66
CA TRP A 154 11.86 -4.91 -3.46
C TRP A 154 12.60 -5.90 -2.57
N ALA A 155 11.84 -6.65 -1.77
CA ALA A 155 12.29 -7.68 -0.86
C ALA A 155 11.29 -8.84 -0.89
N ASN A 156 11.79 -10.07 -0.88
CA ASN A 156 10.95 -11.24 -0.64
C ASN A 156 10.70 -11.45 0.86
N ASP A 157 9.87 -12.43 1.22
CA ASP A 157 9.56 -12.74 2.62
C ASP A 157 10.79 -13.10 3.45
N ASP A 158 11.75 -13.84 2.90
CA ASP A 158 12.98 -14.19 3.62
C ASP A 158 13.78 -12.93 4.02
N GLU A 159 13.86 -11.95 3.13
CA GLU A 159 14.50 -10.67 3.38
C GLU A 159 13.70 -9.78 4.34
N LYS A 160 12.35 -9.80 4.24
CA LYS A 160 11.42 -9.04 5.10
C LYS A 160 11.47 -9.50 6.55
N TRP A 161 11.40 -10.82 6.75
CA TRP A 161 11.36 -11.46 8.07
C TRP A 161 12.75 -11.80 8.63
N GLY A 162 13.81 -11.48 7.89
CA GLY A 162 15.18 -11.78 8.30
C GLY A 162 15.45 -13.29 8.41
N LEU A 163 14.69 -14.11 7.67
CA LEU A 163 14.84 -15.56 7.58
C LEU A 163 16.02 -16.00 6.71
N ALA A 164 16.86 -15.05 6.25
CA ALA A 164 18.08 -15.33 5.52
C ALA A 164 18.94 -16.36 6.27
N ILE A 165 18.83 -17.61 5.82
CA ILE A 165 19.62 -18.75 6.24
C ILE A 165 21.09 -18.32 6.14
N ALA A 166 21.80 -18.42 7.26
CA ALA A 166 23.25 -18.48 7.23
C ALA A 166 23.63 -19.65 6.31
N LYS A 167 23.88 -19.36 5.02
CA LYS A 167 24.52 -20.30 4.12
C LYS A 167 25.93 -20.52 4.66
N LEU A 168 26.07 -21.58 5.46
CA LEU A 168 27.34 -22.19 5.86
C LEU A 168 28.13 -22.61 4.61
#